data_AF-A0A534IYE6-F1
#
_entry.id   AF-A0A534IYE6-F1
#
_cell.length_a   1.000
_cell.length_b   1.000
_cell.length_c   1.000
_cell.angle_alpha   90.00
_cell.angle_beta   90.00
_cell.angle_gamma   90.00
#
_symmetry.space_group_name_H-M   'P 1'
#
loop_
_entity.id
_entity.type
_entity.pdbx_description
1 polymer ?
#
loop_
_entity_poly.entity_id
_entity_poly.type
_entity_poly.pdbx_seq_one_letter_code
_entity_poly.pdbx_strand_id
1 'polypeptide(L)'
;MRLTLGGHHDSDRINEAINAGKSFSECYDSEARGDLVELNRMIRTRALRSRLYSMAAAFVRSGLVAEEIPELSRQDVTADGDTFLVNSRGRIIPITDPADVRRVARYLSFLDGLGRTPTCLIVWDLDGNPPPEDEFVSTLIAGRLAKANFSLNAELCRALLESRLNREEP
;
A
#
# COMPACT_ATOMS: atom_id res chain seq x y z
N MET A 1 -3.31 28.20 6.41
CA MET A 1 -3.38 27.85 4.97
C MET A 1 -4.86 27.75 4.61
N ARG A 2 -5.33 28.48 3.59
CA ARG A 2 -6.75 28.49 3.19
C ARG A 2 -6.93 27.54 2.00
N LEU A 3 -7.83 26.56 2.12
CA LEU A 3 -8.10 25.56 1.08
C LEU A 3 -9.38 25.95 0.33
N THR A 4 -9.40 25.71 -0.99
CA THR A 4 -10.55 26.01 -1.84
C THR A 4 -10.79 24.88 -2.83
N LEU A 5 -11.95 24.24 -2.70
CA LEU A 5 -12.49 23.22 -3.59
C LEU A 5 -13.35 23.92 -4.65
N GLY A 6 -12.98 23.81 -5.93
CA GLY A 6 -13.75 24.35 -7.06
C GLY A 6 -14.52 23.27 -7.81
N GLY A 7 -15.71 23.61 -8.31
CA GLY A 7 -16.49 22.75 -9.21
C GLY A 7 -17.33 21.66 -8.53
N HIS A 8 -17.52 21.74 -7.22
CA HIS A 8 -18.46 20.87 -6.49
C HIS A 8 -19.77 21.62 -6.23
N HIS A 9 -20.92 20.94 -6.34
CA HIS A 9 -22.24 21.55 -6.09
C HIS A 9 -22.34 22.18 -4.69
N ASP A 10 -21.57 21.65 -3.73
CA ASP A 10 -21.57 22.11 -2.34
C ASP A 10 -20.22 22.72 -1.92
N SER A 11 -19.48 23.26 -2.89
CA SER A 11 -18.15 23.84 -2.68
C SER A 11 -18.10 24.88 -1.55
N ASP A 12 -19.11 25.74 -1.44
CA ASP A 12 -19.11 26.83 -0.45
C ASP A 12 -19.17 26.30 0.98
N ARG A 13 -20.10 25.37 1.25
CA ARG A 13 -20.29 24.74 2.57
C ARG A 13 -19.05 23.94 2.99
N ILE A 14 -18.46 23.18 2.06
CA ILE A 14 -17.25 22.39 2.31
C ILE A 14 -16.05 23.30 2.60
N ASN A 15 -15.87 24.36 1.80
CA ASN A 15 -14.77 25.30 1.96
C ASN A 15 -14.86 26.05 3.29
N GLU A 16 -16.06 26.46 3.70
CA GLU A 16 -16.28 27.12 4.98
C GLU A 16 -15.97 26.16 6.15
N ALA A 17 -16.47 24.92 6.10
CA ALA A 17 -16.25 23.93 7.14
C ALA A 17 -14.76 23.54 7.30
N ILE A 18 -14.05 23.25 6.20
CA ILE A 18 -12.62 22.90 6.23
C ILE A 18 -11.79 24.04 6.80
N ASN A 19 -12.04 25.28 6.34
CA ASN A 19 -11.27 26.44 6.81
C ASN A 19 -11.62 26.81 8.26
N ALA A 20 -12.80 26.41 8.76
CA ALA A 20 -13.19 26.52 10.16
C ALA A 20 -12.72 25.33 11.03
N GLY A 21 -12.02 24.34 10.45
CA GLY A 21 -11.56 23.15 11.17
C GLY A 21 -12.68 22.19 11.59
N LYS A 22 -13.88 22.33 11.04
CA LYS A 22 -15.04 21.46 11.34
C LYS A 22 -14.90 20.13 10.61
N SER A 23 -15.31 19.05 11.27
CA SER A 23 -15.42 17.72 10.69
C SER A 23 -16.57 17.63 9.68
N PHE A 24 -16.57 16.57 8.86
CA PHE A 24 -17.65 16.30 7.91
C PHE A 24 -19.01 16.15 8.61
N SER A 25 -19.06 15.47 9.76
CA SER A 25 -20.28 15.29 10.54
C SER A 25 -20.82 16.61 11.08
N GLU A 26 -19.94 17.54 11.48
CA GLU A 26 -20.35 18.89 11.90
C GLU A 26 -20.79 19.76 10.71
N CYS A 27 -20.22 19.54 9.53
CA CYS A 27 -20.60 20.22 8.29
C CYS A 27 -21.98 19.74 7.79
N TYR A 28 -22.28 18.46 7.95
CA TYR A 28 -23.43 17.75 7.38
C TYR A 28 -24.34 17.11 8.44
N ASP A 29 -24.51 17.72 9.61
CA ASP A 29 -25.28 17.21 10.77
C ASP A 29 -26.60 16.48 10.40
N SER A 30 -27.46 17.11 9.61
CA SER A 30 -28.77 16.54 9.23
C SER A 30 -28.71 15.41 8.18
N GLU A 31 -27.60 15.30 7.46
CA GLU A 31 -27.39 14.44 6.29
C GLU A 31 -26.43 13.28 6.59
N ALA A 32 -25.49 13.48 7.52
CA ALA A 32 -24.48 12.53 7.96
C ALA A 32 -25.06 11.62 9.05
N ARG A 33 -25.89 10.66 8.64
CA ARG A 33 -26.52 9.69 9.56
C ARG A 33 -25.69 8.44 9.86
N GLY A 34 -24.46 8.36 9.33
CA GLY A 34 -23.60 7.18 9.42
C GLY A 34 -22.34 7.44 10.25
N ASP A 35 -21.95 6.43 11.03
CA ASP A 35 -20.70 6.45 11.77
C ASP A 35 -19.50 6.38 10.80
N LEU A 36 -18.84 7.52 10.58
CA LEU A 36 -17.62 7.59 9.76
C LEU A 36 -16.48 6.75 10.34
N VAL A 37 -16.57 6.27 11.58
CA VAL A 37 -15.56 5.40 12.20
C VAL A 37 -15.40 4.11 11.42
N GLU A 38 -16.50 3.43 11.04
CA GLU A 38 -16.42 2.17 10.31
C GLU A 38 -15.84 2.37 8.89
N LEU A 39 -16.28 3.43 8.20
CA LEU A 39 -15.77 3.79 6.87
C LEU A 39 -14.28 4.14 6.92
N ASN A 40 -13.87 4.98 7.88
CA ASN A 40 -12.48 5.35 8.07
C ASN A 40 -11.62 4.14 8.42
N ARG A 41 -12.12 3.26 9.29
CA ARG A 41 -11.46 2.01 9.64
C ARG A 41 -11.28 1.13 8.40
N MET A 42 -12.31 0.98 7.58
CA MET A 42 -12.22 0.24 6.32
C MET A 42 -11.16 0.83 5.38
N ILE A 43 -11.19 2.14 5.13
CA ILE A 43 -10.24 2.82 4.23
C ILE A 43 -8.80 2.65 4.72
N ARG A 44 -8.57 2.85 6.03
CA ARG A 44 -7.25 2.70 6.64
C ARG A 44 -6.75 1.26 6.59
N THR A 45 -7.61 0.28 6.85
CA THR A 45 -7.27 -1.15 6.69
C THR A 45 -6.90 -1.50 5.25
N ARG A 46 -7.63 -0.96 4.26
CA ARG A 46 -7.26 -1.15 2.83
C ARG A 46 -5.91 -0.53 2.51
N ALA A 47 -5.68 0.69 2.98
CA ALA A 47 -4.41 1.39 2.77
C ALA A 47 -3.23 0.67 3.47
N LEU A 48 -3.46 0.09 4.65
CA LEU A 48 -2.51 -0.80 5.32
C LEU A 48 -2.17 -1.99 4.42
N ARG A 49 -3.18 -2.76 3.99
CA ARG A 49 -2.98 -3.96 3.15
C ARG A 49 -2.23 -3.62 1.86
N SER A 50 -2.56 -2.50 1.22
CA SER A 50 -1.83 -2.01 0.05
C SER A 50 -0.33 -1.78 0.32
N ARG A 51 0.01 -1.16 1.46
CA ARG A 51 1.42 -0.96 1.87
C ARG A 51 2.11 -2.28 2.18
N LEU A 52 1.42 -3.16 2.91
CA LEU A 52 1.91 -4.51 3.23
C LEU A 52 2.28 -5.27 1.96
N TYR A 53 1.36 -5.39 0.99
CA TYR A 53 1.65 -6.07 -0.27
C TYR A 53 2.77 -5.40 -1.08
N SER A 54 2.86 -4.07 -1.02
CA SER A 54 3.92 -3.32 -1.69
C SER A 54 5.30 -3.63 -1.10
N MET A 55 5.41 -3.69 0.23
CA MET A 55 6.64 -4.12 0.93
C MET A 55 6.95 -5.59 0.65
N ALA A 56 5.96 -6.48 0.73
CA ALA A 56 6.17 -7.90 0.47
C ALA A 56 6.70 -8.15 -0.94
N ALA A 57 6.14 -7.46 -1.93
CA ALA A 57 6.62 -7.54 -3.31
C ALA A 57 8.05 -6.98 -3.47
N ALA A 58 8.46 -6.00 -2.65
CA ALA A 58 9.84 -5.49 -2.62
C ALA A 58 10.81 -6.53 -2.07
N PHE A 59 10.44 -7.24 -1.00
CA PHE A 59 11.25 -8.33 -0.49
C PHE A 59 11.41 -9.46 -1.51
N VAL A 60 10.31 -9.87 -2.17
CA VAL A 60 10.36 -10.92 -3.21
C VAL A 60 11.25 -10.51 -4.38
N ARG A 61 11.19 -9.24 -4.82
CA ARG A 61 12.09 -8.73 -5.86
C ARG A 61 13.57 -8.76 -5.45
N SER A 62 13.84 -8.58 -4.16
CA SER A 62 15.18 -8.61 -3.60
C SER A 62 15.69 -10.02 -3.28
N GLY A 63 14.89 -11.06 -3.58
CA GLY A 63 15.27 -12.46 -3.46
C GLY A 63 14.71 -13.21 -2.26
N LEU A 64 13.82 -12.59 -1.46
CA LEU A 64 13.14 -13.28 -0.37
C LEU A 64 12.07 -14.24 -0.92
N VAL A 65 11.97 -15.42 -0.31
CA VAL A 65 10.95 -16.42 -0.62
C VAL A 65 9.62 -15.98 0.01
N ALA A 66 8.52 -16.04 -0.73
CA ALA A 66 7.23 -15.47 -0.30
C ALA A 66 6.68 -16.14 0.97
N GLU A 67 6.93 -17.44 1.10
CA GLU A 67 6.53 -18.29 2.21
C GLU A 67 7.29 -17.98 3.51
N GLU A 68 8.42 -17.29 3.43
CA GLU A 68 9.22 -16.90 4.61
C GLU A 68 8.76 -15.56 5.21
N ILE A 69 8.06 -14.72 4.42
CA ILE A 69 7.64 -13.39 4.87
C ILE A 69 6.74 -13.45 6.12
N PRO A 70 5.78 -14.38 6.24
CA PRO A 70 4.96 -14.49 7.46
C PRO A 70 5.73 -14.84 8.73
N GLU A 71 6.91 -15.44 8.60
CA GLU A 71 7.77 -15.81 9.74
C GLU A 71 8.60 -14.61 10.25
N LEU A 72 8.67 -13.52 9.48
CA LEU A 72 9.44 -12.35 9.85
C LEU A 72 8.78 -11.57 11.00
N SER A 73 9.61 -11.11 11.91
CA SER A 73 9.30 -10.11 12.92
C SER A 73 9.78 -8.72 12.51
N ARG A 74 9.37 -7.70 13.25
CA ARG A 74 9.88 -6.33 13.06
C ARG A 74 11.40 -6.23 13.23
N GLN A 75 11.99 -7.08 14.07
CA GLN A 75 13.43 -7.06 14.39
C GLN A 75 14.28 -7.63 13.25
N ASP A 76 13.69 -8.47 12.41
CA ASP A 76 14.37 -9.05 11.25
C ASP A 76 14.61 -8.05 10.13
N VAL A 77 14.03 -6.84 10.22
CA VAL A 77 14.22 -5.77 9.24
C VAL A 77 14.94 -4.60 9.90
N THR A 78 16.21 -4.43 9.57
CA THR A 78 17.07 -3.37 10.13
C THR A 78 17.43 -2.35 9.07
N ALA A 79 17.58 -1.09 9.49
CA ALA A 79 18.10 -0.04 8.61
C ALA A 79 19.62 -0.18 8.47
N ASP A 80 20.13 0.05 7.27
CA ASP A 80 21.56 0.10 6.95
C ASP A 80 21.82 1.32 6.06
N GLY A 81 22.17 2.44 6.70
CA GLY A 81 22.19 3.75 6.05
C GLY A 81 20.83 4.12 5.47
N ASP A 82 20.80 4.39 4.16
CA ASP A 82 19.57 4.68 3.40
C ASP A 82 18.88 3.42 2.85
N THR A 83 19.31 2.23 3.26
CA THR A 83 18.79 0.94 2.79
C THR A 83 18.25 0.09 3.95
N PHE A 84 17.76 -1.11 3.64
CA PHE A 84 17.34 -2.08 4.65
C PHE A 84 18.03 -3.42 4.46
N LEU A 85 18.26 -4.14 5.56
CA LEU A 85 18.67 -5.53 5.58
C LEU A 85 17.52 -6.36 6.18
N VAL A 86 17.21 -7.48 5.52
CA VAL A 86 16.23 -8.45 6.02
C VAL A 86 16.94 -9.73 6.40
N ASN A 87 16.85 -10.13 7.67
CA ASN A 87 17.33 -11.41 8.15
C ASN A 87 16.21 -12.45 8.03
N SER A 88 16.35 -13.38 7.10
CA SER A 88 15.42 -14.51 6.97
C SER A 88 16.17 -15.82 7.11
N ARG A 89 15.85 -16.60 8.16
CA ARG A 89 16.43 -17.92 8.42
C ARG A 89 17.98 -17.91 8.39
N GLY A 90 18.58 -16.86 8.95
CA GLY A 90 20.04 -16.68 9.00
C GLY A 90 20.68 -16.12 7.72
N ARG A 91 19.88 -15.80 6.69
CA ARG A 91 20.35 -15.13 5.47
C ARG A 91 20.05 -13.65 5.53
N ILE A 92 21.04 -12.83 5.19
CA ILE A 92 20.88 -11.37 5.08
C ILE A 92 20.56 -11.02 3.63
N ILE A 93 19.40 -10.40 3.42
CA ILE A 93 18.92 -9.98 2.10
C ILE A 93 18.87 -8.45 2.08
N PRO A 94 19.71 -7.79 1.27
CA PRO A 94 19.73 -6.33 1.20
C PRO A 94 18.61 -5.81 0.29
N ILE A 95 17.95 -4.73 0.71
CA ILE A 95 16.94 -3.99 -0.04
C ILE A 95 17.56 -2.64 -0.44
N THR A 96 18.12 -2.58 -1.65
CA THR A 96 18.91 -1.42 -2.11
C THR A 96 18.23 -0.57 -3.18
N ASP A 97 17.25 -1.11 -3.91
CA ASP A 97 16.52 -0.33 -4.90
C ASP A 97 15.74 0.82 -4.21
N PRO A 98 15.91 2.09 -4.64
CA PRO A 98 15.30 3.23 -3.95
C PRO A 98 13.77 3.18 -3.90
N ALA A 99 13.11 2.58 -4.89
CA ALA A 99 11.66 2.45 -4.87
C ALA A 99 11.21 1.39 -3.88
N ASP A 100 11.97 0.30 -3.73
CA ASP A 100 11.74 -0.76 -2.76
C ASP A 100 12.06 -0.32 -1.33
N VAL A 101 13.14 0.40 -1.11
CA VAL A 101 13.43 1.10 0.16
C VAL A 101 12.25 1.96 0.58
N ARG A 102 11.69 2.78 -0.31
CA ARG A 102 10.52 3.61 0.00
C ARG A 102 9.27 2.79 0.36
N ARG A 103 9.06 1.65 -0.29
CA ARG A 103 7.92 0.75 0.01
C ARG A 103 8.06 0.14 1.40
N VAL A 104 9.27 -0.31 1.74
CA VAL A 104 9.59 -0.87 3.06
C VAL A 104 9.45 0.19 4.14
N ALA A 105 10.12 1.33 3.98
CA ALA A 105 10.05 2.45 4.94
C ALA A 105 8.60 2.90 5.22
N ARG A 106 7.76 2.99 4.18
CA ARG A 106 6.36 3.39 4.32
C ARG A 106 5.55 2.40 5.16
N TYR A 107 5.81 1.10 5.02
CA TYR A 107 5.12 0.09 5.81
C TYR A 107 5.64 0.06 7.25
N LEU A 108 6.96 0.11 7.46
CA LEU A 108 7.56 0.15 8.80
C LEU A 108 7.12 1.40 9.57
N SER A 109 7.10 2.57 8.95
CA SER A 109 6.59 3.81 9.58
C SER A 109 5.12 3.70 9.99
N PHE A 110 4.30 2.97 9.23
CA PHE A 110 2.93 2.68 9.64
C PHE A 110 2.91 1.77 10.88
N LEU A 111 3.71 0.70 10.90
CA LEU A 111 3.78 -0.22 12.05
C LEU A 111 4.24 0.51 13.31
N ASP A 112 5.30 1.31 13.19
CA ASP A 112 5.83 2.11 14.30
C ASP A 112 4.78 3.12 14.80
N GLY A 113 3.91 3.61 13.90
CA GLY A 113 2.81 4.52 14.20
C GLY A 113 1.55 3.86 14.81
N LEU A 114 1.48 2.52 14.94
CA LEU A 114 0.35 1.84 15.58
C LEU A 114 0.31 2.03 17.11
N GLY A 115 1.39 2.54 17.72
CA GLY A 115 1.47 2.74 19.18
C GLY A 115 1.60 1.44 19.97
N ARG A 116 1.91 0.32 19.30
CA ARG A 116 2.21 -0.97 19.92
C ARG A 116 3.30 -1.67 19.13
N THR A 117 4.00 -2.60 19.78
CA THR A 117 4.98 -3.46 19.12
C THR A 117 4.27 -4.70 18.59
N PRO A 118 4.08 -4.84 17.27
CA PRO A 118 3.50 -6.06 16.73
C PRO A 118 4.48 -7.23 16.93
N THR A 119 3.96 -8.40 17.28
CA THR A 119 4.75 -9.62 17.48
C THR A 119 5.27 -10.19 16.16
N CYS A 120 4.57 -9.89 15.06
CA CYS A 120 4.92 -10.28 13.70
C CYS A 120 5.09 -9.04 12.81
N LEU A 121 5.86 -9.16 11.72
CA LEU A 121 6.01 -8.09 10.75
C LEU A 121 4.73 -7.87 9.94
N ILE A 122 3.98 -8.94 9.68
CA ILE A 122 2.75 -8.90 8.87
C ILE A 122 1.53 -8.67 9.76
N VAL A 123 0.87 -7.53 9.58
CA VAL A 123 -0.44 -7.25 10.22
C VAL A 123 -1.52 -7.00 9.17
N TRP A 124 -2.73 -7.48 9.45
CA TRP A 124 -3.87 -7.48 8.53
C TRP A 124 -4.86 -6.33 8.74
N ASP A 125 -4.84 -5.75 9.93
CA ASP A 125 -5.74 -4.71 10.36
C ASP A 125 -5.08 -3.69 11.31
N LEU A 126 -5.86 -2.68 11.70
CA LEU A 126 -5.43 -1.64 12.63
C LEU A 126 -5.30 -2.13 14.07
N ASP A 127 -5.73 -3.36 14.37
CA ASP A 127 -5.60 -4.00 15.67
C ASP A 127 -4.37 -4.93 15.72
N GLY A 128 -3.59 -4.99 14.63
CA GLY A 128 -2.28 -5.62 14.61
C GLY A 128 -2.39 -7.14 14.53
N ASN A 129 -3.58 -7.64 14.21
CA ASN A 129 -3.81 -9.06 14.05
C ASN A 129 -3.07 -9.56 12.80
N PRO A 130 -2.53 -10.78 12.81
CA PRO A 130 -1.93 -11.39 11.63
C PRO A 130 -3.00 -11.66 10.55
N PRO A 131 -2.58 -11.99 9.31
CA PRO A 131 -3.50 -12.48 8.30
C PRO A 131 -4.21 -13.76 8.76
N PRO A 132 -5.44 -14.02 8.29
CA PRO A 132 -6.01 -15.36 8.32
C PRO A 132 -5.08 -16.37 7.64
N GLU A 133 -5.10 -17.63 8.12
CA GLU A 133 -4.24 -18.71 7.62
C GLU A 133 -4.29 -18.77 6.08
N ASP A 134 -3.10 -18.70 5.47
CA ASP A 134 -2.84 -18.75 4.01
C ASP A 134 -3.38 -17.62 3.11
N GLU A 135 -4.06 -16.61 3.64
CA GLU A 135 -4.62 -15.52 2.82
C GLU A 135 -3.53 -14.58 2.26
N PHE A 136 -2.47 -14.35 3.02
CA PHE A 136 -1.41 -13.42 2.62
C PHE A 136 -0.61 -13.91 1.41
N VAL A 137 -0.10 -15.14 1.46
CA VAL A 137 0.76 -15.71 0.41
C VAL A 137 -0.05 -15.87 -0.88
N SER A 138 -1.27 -16.39 -0.80
CA SER A 138 -2.16 -16.54 -1.94
C SER A 138 -2.47 -15.20 -2.61
N THR A 139 -2.76 -14.16 -1.83
CA THR A 139 -3.01 -12.81 -2.39
C THR A 139 -1.75 -12.20 -3.00
N LEU A 140 -0.58 -12.40 -2.40
CA LEU A 140 0.69 -11.92 -2.95
C LEU A 140 1.00 -12.58 -4.29
N ILE A 141 0.79 -13.89 -4.41
CA ILE A 141 0.95 -14.65 -5.65
C ILE A 141 -0.05 -14.17 -6.70
N ALA A 142 -1.33 -14.04 -6.34
CA ALA A 142 -2.37 -13.56 -7.24
C ALA A 142 -2.06 -12.15 -7.77
N GLY A 143 -1.59 -11.24 -6.90
CA GLY A 143 -1.17 -9.90 -7.29
C GLY A 143 0.04 -9.90 -8.23
N ARG A 144 1.02 -10.78 -8.01
CA ARG A 144 2.16 -10.97 -8.92
C ARG A 144 1.72 -11.46 -10.29
N LEU A 145 0.83 -12.46 -10.34
CA LEU A 145 0.28 -13.00 -11.59
C LEU A 145 -0.54 -11.96 -12.35
N ALA A 146 -1.41 -11.22 -11.66
CA ALA A 146 -2.18 -10.14 -12.26
C ALA A 146 -1.27 -9.08 -12.90
N LYS A 147 -0.21 -8.66 -12.20
CA LYS A 147 0.77 -7.71 -12.73
C LYS A 147 1.49 -8.25 -13.97
N ALA A 148 1.90 -9.52 -13.95
CA ALA A 148 2.53 -10.15 -15.11
C ALA A 148 1.61 -10.18 -16.33
N ASN A 149 0.32 -10.53 -16.13
CA ASN A 149 -0.69 -10.51 -17.18
C ASN A 149 -0.91 -9.10 -17.76
N PHE A 150 -0.99 -8.08 -16.91
CA PHE A 150 -1.14 -6.70 -17.38
C PHE A 150 0.08 -6.21 -18.17
N SER A 151 1.30 -6.50 -17.71
CA SER A 151 2.51 -6.16 -18.44
C SER A 151 2.57 -6.84 -19.80
N LEU A 152 2.21 -8.14 -19.88
CA LEU A 152 2.18 -8.88 -21.14
C LEU A 152 1.14 -8.29 -22.11
N ASN A 153 -0.06 -7.99 -21.62
CA ASN A 153 -1.10 -7.36 -22.43
C ASN A 153 -0.68 -5.98 -22.93
N ALA A 154 0.03 -5.19 -22.11
CA ALA A 154 0.55 -3.89 -22.51
C ALA A 154 1.62 -4.01 -23.62
N GLU A 155 2.56 -4.94 -23.50
CA GLU A 155 3.56 -5.21 -24.55
C GLU A 155 2.90 -5.71 -25.84
N LEU A 156 1.90 -6.58 -25.76
CA LEU A 156 1.15 -7.03 -26.93
C LEU A 156 0.43 -5.87 -27.63
N CYS A 157 -0.25 -5.01 -26.87
CA CYS A 157 -0.90 -3.82 -27.41
C CYS A 157 0.10 -2.89 -28.10
N ARG A 158 1.30 -2.72 -27.52
CA ARG A 158 2.36 -1.92 -28.11
C ARG A 158 2.87 -2.53 -29.43
N ALA A 159 3.16 -3.82 -29.46
CA ALA A 159 3.62 -4.51 -30.66
C ALA A 159 2.57 -4.49 -31.80
N LEU A 160 1.28 -4.63 -31.47
CA LEU A 160 0.19 -4.52 -32.44
C LEU A 160 0.06 -3.10 -33.00
N LEU A 161 0.26 -2.07 -32.16
CA LEU A 161 0.26 -0.68 -32.59
C LEU A 161 1.44 -0.38 -33.52
N GLU A 162 2.66 -0.80 -33.15
CA GLU A 162 3.87 -0.65 -33.98
C GLU A 162 3.73 -1.34 -35.34
N SER A 163 3.17 -2.56 -35.38
CA SER A 163 2.92 -3.29 -36.62
C SER A 163 1.93 -2.58 -37.56
N ARG A 164 0.93 -1.88 -37.00
CA ARG A 164 0.00 -1.06 -37.78
C ARG A 164 0.66 0.20 -38.32
N LEU A 165 1.42 0.90 -37.49
CA LEU A 165 2.11 2.13 -37.89
C LEU A 165 3.20 1.87 -38.94
N ASN A 166 3.95 0.78 -38.80
CA ASN A 166 4.97 0.37 -39.78
C ASN A 166 4.39 -0.13 -41.12
N ARG A 167 3.08 -0.35 -41.20
CA ARG A 167 2.38 -0.65 -42.47
C ARG A 167 1.86 0.60 -43.18
N GLU A 168 1.84 1.75 -42.51
CA GLU A 168 1.32 3.03 -43.01
C GLU A 168 2.44 4.01 -43.44
N GLU A 169 3.71 3.69 -43.23
CA GLU A 169 4.83 4.41 -43.86
C GLU A 169 5.04 3.92 -45.31
N PRO A 170 5.04 4.82 -46.32
CA PRO A 170 5.29 4.49 -47.72
C PRO A 170 6.75 4.18 -48.04
#